data_AF-A0A2T4LJN8-F1
#
_entry.id   AF-A0A2T4LJN8-F1
#
_cell.length_a   1.000
_cell.length_b   1.000
_cell.length_c   1.000
_cell.angle_alpha   90.00
_cell.angle_beta   90.00
_cell.angle_gamma   90.00
#
_symmetry.space_group_name_H-M   'P 1'
#
loop_
_entity.id
_entity.type
_entity.pdbx_description
1 polymer ?
#
loop_
_entity_poly.entity_id
_entity_poly.type
_entity_poly.pdbx_seq_one_letter_code
_entity_poly.pdbx_strand_id
1 'polypeptide(L)'
;MDIKSYFEALDKKFTAFGGLEGGGITRLLYSTEWSNAVQALKETLEQDGFEAEFDSIGNLKGKLVGSKYPEETIMSGSHIDTVVEGGHLDGQYGVLAALTAMQALKAEYGQPLR
;
A
#
# COMPACT_ATOMS: atom_id res chain seq x y z
N MET A 1 1.35 -1.44 18.47
CA MET A 1 1.88 -1.96 17.18
C MET A 1 3.34 -1.57 17.08
N ASP A 2 4.23 -2.49 16.70
CA ASP A 2 5.61 -2.10 16.34
C ASP A 2 5.64 -1.64 14.89
N ILE A 3 5.75 -0.32 14.70
CA ILE A 3 5.71 0.34 13.39
C ILE A 3 6.84 -0.15 12.49
N LYS A 4 8.05 -0.31 13.03
CA LYS A 4 9.22 -0.66 12.25
C LYS A 4 9.07 -2.08 11.71
N SER A 5 8.79 -3.05 12.59
CA SER A 5 8.65 -4.45 12.19
C SER A 5 7.50 -4.66 11.20
N TYR A 6 6.38 -3.95 11.37
CA TYR A 6 5.26 -4.03 10.43
C TYR A 6 5.64 -3.48 9.05
N PHE A 7 6.29 -2.31 8.99
CA PHE A 7 6.77 -1.75 7.73
C PHE A 7 7.77 -2.69 7.03
N GLU A 8 8.76 -3.20 7.76
CA GLU A 8 9.78 -4.11 7.20
C GLU A 8 9.15 -5.42 6.66
N ALA A 9 8.10 -5.93 7.32
CA ALA A 9 7.36 -7.08 6.82
C ALA A 9 6.61 -6.78 5.52
N LEU A 10 5.96 -5.61 5.43
CA LEU A 10 5.32 -5.16 4.20
C LEU A 10 6.34 -4.95 3.08
N ASP A 11 7.42 -4.21 3.33
CA ASP A 11 8.44 -3.91 2.32
C ASP A 11 9.07 -5.19 1.77
N LYS A 12 9.36 -6.17 2.63
CA LYS A 12 9.81 -7.51 2.21
C LYS A 12 8.76 -8.23 1.34
N LYS A 13 7.48 -8.21 1.75
CA LYS A 13 6.38 -8.82 0.98
C LYS A 13 6.26 -8.19 -0.40
N PHE A 14 6.24 -6.86 -0.48
CA PHE A 14 5.99 -6.14 -1.73
C PHE A 14 7.21 -6.11 -2.67
N THR A 15 8.42 -6.17 -2.13
CA THR A 15 9.65 -6.33 -2.93
C THR A 15 9.68 -7.66 -3.67
N ALA A 16 9.03 -8.72 -3.16
CA ALA A 16 8.96 -10.00 -3.84
C ALA A 16 8.17 -9.97 -5.17
N PHE A 17 7.32 -8.96 -5.40
CA PHE A 17 6.63 -8.77 -6.67
C PHE A 17 7.50 -7.97 -7.63
N GLY A 18 8.26 -8.68 -8.47
CA GLY A 18 9.19 -8.09 -9.43
C GLY A 18 10.62 -7.94 -8.93
N GLY A 19 10.92 -8.41 -7.70
CA GLY A 19 12.28 -8.48 -7.18
C GLY A 19 13.16 -9.41 -8.02
N LEU A 20 14.40 -8.98 -8.29
CA LEU A 20 15.35 -9.69 -9.14
C LEU A 20 16.41 -10.41 -8.30
N GLU A 21 16.97 -11.52 -8.80
CA GLU A 21 18.02 -12.29 -8.10
C GLU A 21 19.27 -11.45 -7.78
N GLY A 22 19.63 -10.52 -8.66
CA GLY A 22 20.77 -9.60 -8.49
C GLY A 22 20.49 -8.39 -7.59
N GLY A 23 19.28 -8.28 -7.03
CA GLY A 23 18.79 -7.10 -6.35
C GLY A 23 18.04 -6.14 -7.28
N GLY A 24 17.33 -5.19 -6.69
CA GLY A 24 16.43 -4.29 -7.41
C GLY A 24 15.07 -4.93 -7.73
N ILE A 25 14.21 -4.14 -8.37
CA ILE A 25 12.85 -4.49 -8.73
C ILE A 25 12.58 -4.04 -10.17
N THR A 26 11.98 -4.91 -10.97
CA THR A 26 11.33 -4.54 -12.23
C THR A 26 9.85 -4.87 -12.14
N ARG A 27 9.03 -3.84 -11.94
CA ARG A 27 7.58 -3.93 -11.84
C ARG A 27 6.95 -2.84 -12.69
N LEU A 28 6.86 -3.08 -13.99
CA LEU A 28 6.31 -2.12 -14.95
C LEU A 28 4.77 -2.12 -14.89
N LEU A 29 4.16 -0.97 -15.19
CA LEU A 29 2.70 -0.83 -15.24
C LEU A 29 2.04 -1.95 -16.06
N TYR A 30 1.00 -2.56 -15.49
CA TYR A 30 0.23 -3.68 -16.07
C TYR A 30 1.01 -4.96 -16.39
N SER A 31 2.25 -5.08 -15.97
CA SER A 31 2.95 -6.37 -15.99
C SER A 31 2.30 -7.35 -15.01
N THR A 32 2.64 -8.64 -15.13
CA THR A 32 2.19 -9.67 -14.18
C THR A 32 2.62 -9.34 -12.76
N GLU A 33 3.84 -8.84 -12.59
CA GLU A 33 4.42 -8.43 -11.31
C GLU A 33 3.64 -7.25 -10.71
N TRP A 34 3.29 -6.26 -11.53
CA TRP A 34 2.47 -5.13 -11.10
C TRP A 34 1.07 -5.57 -10.69
N SER A 35 0.43 -6.40 -11.52
CA SER A 35 -0.92 -6.94 -11.25
C SER A 35 -0.95 -7.72 -9.94
N ASN A 36 0.02 -8.61 -9.73
CA ASN A 36 0.15 -9.36 -8.48
C ASN A 36 0.39 -8.45 -7.28
N ALA A 37 1.23 -7.41 -7.41
CA ALA A 37 1.49 -6.47 -6.33
C ALA A 37 0.24 -5.69 -5.92
N VAL A 38 -0.51 -5.14 -6.88
CA VAL A 38 -1.72 -4.37 -6.55
C VAL A 38 -2.84 -5.24 -6.00
N GLN A 39 -3.00 -6.48 -6.48
CA GLN A 39 -3.97 -7.41 -5.91
C GLN A 39 -3.59 -7.81 -4.48
N ALA A 40 -2.31 -8.11 -4.23
CA ALA A 40 -1.83 -8.39 -2.88
C ALA A 40 -1.97 -7.18 -1.93
N LEU A 41 -1.84 -5.95 -2.44
CA LEU A 41 -2.09 -4.74 -1.67
C LEU A 41 -3.57 -4.59 -1.32
N LYS A 42 -4.47 -4.87 -2.27
CA LYS A 42 -5.92 -4.89 -2.02
C LYS A 42 -6.28 -5.88 -0.91
N GLU A 43 -5.78 -7.11 -1.00
CA GLU A 43 -6.00 -8.13 0.03
C GLU A 43 -5.47 -7.70 1.40
N THR A 44 -4.29 -7.06 1.43
CA THR A 44 -3.69 -6.56 2.68
C THR A 44 -4.58 -5.47 3.30
N LEU A 45 -5.08 -4.53 2.50
CA LEU A 45 -6.00 -3.48 2.95
C LEU A 45 -7.31 -4.08 3.51
N GLU A 46 -7.91 -5.04 2.81
CA GLU A 46 -9.15 -5.69 3.26
C GLU A 46 -8.96 -6.48 4.55
N GLN A 47 -7.85 -7.21 4.69
CA GLN A 47 -7.49 -7.93 5.92
C GLN A 47 -7.32 -6.97 7.12
N ASP A 48 -6.84 -5.77 6.85
CA ASP A 48 -6.65 -4.71 7.85
C ASP A 48 -7.94 -3.90 8.12
N GLY A 49 -9.05 -4.29 7.48
CA GLY A 49 -10.38 -3.72 7.69
C GLY A 49 -10.56 -2.36 7.01
N PHE A 50 -9.95 -2.16 5.85
CA PHE A 50 -10.20 -1.04 4.95
C PHE A 50 -11.20 -1.45 3.86
N GLU A 51 -11.99 -0.49 3.38
CA GLU A 51 -12.72 -0.65 2.12
C GLU A 51 -11.74 -0.42 0.97
N ALA A 52 -11.47 -1.46 0.18
CA ALA A 52 -10.48 -1.41 -0.89
C ALA A 52 -11.11 -1.56 -2.28
N GLU A 53 -10.86 -0.61 -3.17
CA GLU A 53 -11.45 -0.57 -4.51
C GLU A 53 -10.44 -0.15 -5.59
N PHE A 54 -10.62 -0.69 -6.78
CA PHE A 54 -9.93 -0.22 -7.99
C PHE A 54 -10.82 0.77 -8.74
N ASP A 55 -10.23 1.83 -9.27
CA ASP A 55 -10.91 2.66 -10.27
C ASP A 55 -10.76 2.09 -11.69
N SER A 56 -11.38 2.75 -12.68
CA SER A 56 -11.42 2.29 -14.07
C SER A 56 -10.05 2.23 -14.77
N ILE A 57 -8.99 2.79 -14.17
CA ILE A 57 -7.63 2.77 -14.71
C ILE A 57 -6.64 2.05 -13.78
N GLY A 58 -7.14 1.31 -12.79
CA GLY A 58 -6.32 0.44 -11.96
C GLY A 58 -5.62 1.13 -10.78
N ASN A 59 -5.98 2.38 -10.44
CA ASN A 59 -5.54 2.91 -9.15
C ASN A 59 -6.26 2.16 -8.04
N LEU A 60 -5.49 1.67 -7.05
CA LEU A 60 -6.05 1.06 -5.85
C LEU A 60 -6.20 2.12 -4.77
N LYS A 61 -7.39 2.17 -4.15
CA LYS A 61 -7.67 3.00 -2.98
C LYS A 61 -8.08 2.10 -1.82
N GLY A 62 -7.59 2.41 -0.64
CA GLY A 62 -8.02 1.80 0.62
C GLY A 62 -8.53 2.88 1.57
N LYS A 63 -9.75 2.73 2.08
CA LYS A 63 -10.41 3.73 2.93
C LYS A 63 -10.74 3.16 4.31
N LEU A 64 -10.37 3.89 5.35
CA LEU A 64 -11.02 3.77 6.67
C LEU A 64 -12.16 4.79 6.70
N VAL A 65 -13.39 4.32 6.86
CA VAL A 65 -14.57 5.21 6.82
C VAL A 65 -14.62 6.08 8.08
N GLY A 66 -14.68 7.39 7.88
CA GLY A 66 -14.88 8.36 8.96
C GLY A 66 -16.22 8.22 9.68
N SER A 67 -16.20 8.43 10.99
CA SER A 67 -17.38 8.33 11.87
C SER A 67 -18.29 9.55 11.85
N LYS A 68 -17.78 10.74 11.48
CA LYS A 68 -18.52 12.02 11.53
C LYS A 68 -18.68 12.70 10.19
N TYR A 69 -17.68 12.61 9.31
CA TYR A 69 -17.64 13.24 7.99
C TYR A 69 -17.21 12.20 6.93
N PRO A 70 -18.00 11.13 6.71
CA PRO A 70 -17.62 10.01 5.83
C PRO A 70 -17.37 10.40 4.35
N GLU A 71 -17.87 11.56 3.93
CA GLU A 71 -17.70 12.15 2.60
C GLU A 71 -16.39 12.96 2.42
N GLU A 72 -15.76 13.41 3.52
CA GLU A 72 -14.46 14.08 3.44
C GLU A 72 -13.34 13.05 3.34
N THR A 73 -12.25 13.36 2.61
CA THR A 73 -11.14 12.44 2.43
C THR A 73 -9.81 13.15 2.61
N ILE A 74 -8.96 12.62 3.49
CA ILE A 74 -7.54 12.94 3.55
C ILE A 74 -6.80 11.77 2.91
N MET A 75 -6.12 12.02 1.81
CA MET A 75 -5.45 10.97 1.03
C MET A 75 -3.93 11.07 1.18
N SER A 76 -3.29 9.92 1.39
CA SER A 76 -1.85 9.74 1.35
C SER A 76 -1.54 8.48 0.58
N GLY A 77 -0.47 8.50 -0.21
CA GLY A 77 -0.07 7.38 -1.05
C GLY A 77 1.09 7.75 -1.95
N SER A 78 1.41 6.86 -2.88
CA SER A 78 2.45 7.03 -3.90
C SER A 78 2.17 6.01 -5.02
N HIS A 79 3.15 5.73 -5.87
CA HIS A 79 3.10 4.69 -6.90
C HIS A 79 3.76 3.39 -6.41
N ILE A 80 3.46 2.25 -7.06
CA ILE A 80 4.04 0.93 -6.72
C ILE A 80 4.83 0.32 -7.89
N ASP A 81 4.62 0.82 -9.10
CA ASP A 81 5.45 0.48 -10.25
C ASP A 81 6.88 1.02 -10.06
N THR A 82 7.81 0.41 -10.78
CA THR A 82 9.21 0.78 -10.77
C THR A 82 9.71 0.98 -12.20
N VAL A 83 10.83 1.66 -12.33
CA VAL A 83 11.67 1.52 -13.53
C VAL A 83 12.32 0.12 -13.57
N VAL A 84 12.94 -0.22 -14.69
CA VAL A 84 13.75 -1.45 -14.80
C VAL A 84 14.91 -1.39 -13.81
N GLU A 85 15.09 -2.46 -13.04
CA GLU A 85 16.14 -2.59 -12.01
C GLU A 85 16.12 -1.42 -10.99
N GLY A 86 14.92 -0.91 -10.69
CA GLY A 86 14.72 0.15 -9.71
C GLY A 86 14.99 -0.30 -8.28
N GLY A 87 15.16 0.67 -7.38
CA GLY A 87 15.27 0.40 -5.95
C GLY A 87 13.92 0.05 -5.31
N HIS A 88 13.94 -0.60 -4.14
CA HIS A 88 12.73 -0.97 -3.42
C HIS A 88 12.09 0.16 -2.61
N LEU A 89 12.66 1.37 -2.55
CA LEU A 89 12.06 2.44 -1.76
C LEU A 89 11.26 3.42 -2.60
N ASP A 90 11.71 3.71 -3.81
CA ASP A 90 11.03 4.67 -4.68
C ASP A 90 9.60 4.20 -5.01
N GLY A 91 8.65 5.12 -4.92
CA GLY A 91 7.23 4.80 -4.98
C GLY A 91 6.73 4.04 -3.76
N GLN A 92 7.05 2.75 -3.67
CA GLN A 92 6.38 1.82 -2.75
C GLN A 92 6.52 2.22 -1.28
N TYR A 93 7.63 2.88 -0.88
CA TYR A 93 7.78 3.37 0.49
C TYR A 93 6.60 4.26 0.89
N GLY A 94 6.18 5.19 0.03
CA GLY A 94 5.07 6.09 0.33
C GLY A 94 3.73 5.37 0.48
N VAL A 95 3.50 4.32 -0.30
CA VAL A 95 2.30 3.46 -0.19
C VAL A 95 2.31 2.70 1.14
N LEU A 96 3.41 2.02 1.46
CA LEU A 96 3.53 1.20 2.66
C LEU A 96 3.58 2.03 3.94
N ALA A 97 4.21 3.21 3.89
CA ALA A 97 4.22 4.16 5.00
C ALA A 97 2.82 4.72 5.27
N ALA A 98 2.03 5.02 4.22
CA ALA A 98 0.64 5.46 4.38
C ALA A 98 -0.21 4.38 5.08
N LEU A 99 -0.14 3.13 4.62
CA LEU A 99 -0.83 2.00 5.26
C LEU A 99 -0.38 1.82 6.72
N THR A 100 0.94 1.80 6.95
CA THR A 100 1.51 1.65 8.30
C THR A 100 1.05 2.76 9.24
N ALA A 101 1.06 4.01 8.78
CA ALA A 101 0.61 5.15 9.57
C ALA A 101 -0.88 5.06 9.90
N MET A 102 -1.72 4.73 8.90
CA MET A 102 -3.16 4.58 9.11
C MET A 102 -3.47 3.45 10.10
N GLN A 103 -2.78 2.31 10.02
CA GLN A 103 -2.93 1.21 10.97
C GLN A 103 -2.48 1.59 12.38
N ALA A 104 -1.35 2.29 12.52
CA ALA A 104 -0.88 2.77 13.81
C ALA A 104 -1.87 3.76 14.45
N LEU A 105 -2.39 4.72 13.67
CA LEU A 105 -3.39 5.69 14.13
C LEU A 105 -4.71 5.01 14.50
N LYS A 106 -5.18 4.05 13.70
CA LYS A 106 -6.39 3.27 13.99
C LYS A 106 -6.24 2.44 15.27
N ALA A 107 -5.08 1.84 15.49
CA ALA A 107 -4.81 1.05 16.68
C ALA A 107 -4.75 1.90 17.96
N GLU A 108 -4.21 3.12 17.87
CA GLU A 108 -4.08 4.03 19.01
C GLU A 108 -5.36 4.81 19.31
N TYR A 109 -6.03 5.33 18.27
CA TYR A 109 -7.12 6.30 18.40
C TYR A 109 -8.49 5.78 17.92
N GLY A 110 -8.54 4.58 17.33
CA GLY A 110 -9.77 4.00 16.79
C GLY A 110 -10.17 4.57 15.44
N GLN A 111 -11.48 4.55 15.15
CA GLN A 111 -12.04 5.01 13.88
C GLN A 111 -11.82 6.53 13.69
N PRO A 112 -11.37 6.99 12.51
CA PRO A 112 -11.17 8.42 12.26
C PRO A 112 -12.50 9.19 12.21
N LEU A 113 -12.44 10.52 12.27
CA LEU A 113 -13.62 11.37 12.11
C LEU A 113 -14.04 11.52 10.65
N ARG A 114 -13.07 11.51 9.72
CA ARG A 114 -13.23 11.61 8.28
C ARG A 114 -12.33 10.58 7.61
#